data_AF-A0A2X2V0C1-F1
#
_entry.id   AF-A0A2X2V0C1-F1
#
_cell.length_a   1.000
_cell.length_b   1.000
_cell.length_c   1.000
_cell.angle_alpha   90.00
_cell.angle_beta   90.00
_cell.angle_gamma   90.00
#
_symmetry.space_group_name_H-M   'P 1'
#
loop_
_entity.id
_entity.type
_entity.pdbx_description
1 polymer ?
#
loop_
_entity_poly.entity_id
_entity_poly.type
_entity_poly.pdbx_seq_one_letter_code
_entity_poly.pdbx_strand_id
1 'polypeptide(L)'
;MEWTGSLIPASLAIRVTLQYVDPRNDDNGEVLARRSKRQAKYQLDWTMFNVDMDVSWQYYGKRYDNNTSQYNNTQQILPSYSTVDVSASYPINRSPDSSW
;
A
#
# COMPACT_ATOMS: atom_id res chain seq x y z
N MET A 1 -7.32 -8.52 -10.76
CA MET A 1 -7.69 -7.17 -11.25
C MET A 1 -7.02 -6.12 -10.39
N GLU A 2 -6.58 -5.02 -11.02
CA GLU A 2 -5.94 -3.90 -10.36
C GLU A 2 -6.50 -2.60 -10.93
N TRP A 3 -6.78 -1.65 -10.05
CA TRP A 3 -7.26 -0.32 -10.39
C TRP A 3 -6.31 0.69 -9.78
N THR A 4 -5.87 1.65 -10.59
CA THR A 4 -5.01 2.75 -10.14
C THR A 4 -5.60 4.06 -10.61
N GLY A 5 -5.50 5.08 -9.76
CA GLY A 5 -5.98 6.43 -10.03
C GLY A 5 -5.11 7.46 -9.36
N SER A 6 -4.99 8.64 -9.97
CA SER A 6 -4.27 9.77 -9.38
C SER A 6 -4.96 11.09 -9.68
N LEU A 7 -4.84 12.04 -8.75
CA LEU A 7 -5.33 13.41 -8.88
C LEU A 7 -4.25 14.34 -8.32
N ILE A 8 -3.82 15.32 -9.11
CA ILE A 8 -2.71 16.21 -8.75
C ILE A 8 -3.13 17.68 -8.95
N PRO A 9 -3.92 18.28 -8.03
CA PRO A 9 -4.25 19.68 -8.12
C PRO A 9 -3.23 20.53 -7.36
N ALA A 10 -2.55 21.43 -8.09
CA ALA A 10 -1.62 22.42 -7.53
C ALA A 10 -0.59 21.82 -6.54
N SER A 11 -0.77 22.06 -5.24
CA SER A 11 0.13 21.63 -4.16
C SER A 11 -0.30 20.33 -3.46
N LEU A 12 -1.27 19.61 -4.02
CA LEU A 12 -1.78 18.35 -3.51
C LEU A 12 -1.57 17.26 -4.56
N ALA A 13 -1.18 16.07 -4.14
CA ALA A 13 -1.17 14.87 -4.97
C ALA A 13 -1.82 13.72 -4.22
N ILE A 14 -2.73 13.04 -4.89
CA ILE A 14 -3.44 11.87 -4.39
C ILE A 14 -3.17 10.71 -5.33
N ARG A 15 -2.77 9.55 -4.79
CA ARG A 15 -2.67 8.29 -5.55
C ARG A 15 -3.41 7.18 -4.81
N VAL A 16 -4.18 6.40 -5.55
CA VAL A 16 -4.97 5.27 -5.03
C VAL A 16 -4.70 4.04 -5.85
N THR A 17 -4.47 2.91 -5.18
CA THR A 17 -4.37 1.59 -5.82
C THR A 17 -5.27 0.60 -5.11
N LEU A 18 -6.12 -0.09 -5.86
CA LEU A 18 -6.97 -1.16 -5.37
C LEU A 18 -6.64 -2.43 -6.13
N GLN A 19 -6.33 -3.50 -5.41
CA GLN A 19 -5.97 -4.77 -6.01
C GLN A 19 -6.85 -5.88 -5.47
N TYR A 20 -7.34 -6.72 -6.38
CA TYR A 20 -8.00 -7.97 -6.07
C TYR A 20 -7.35 -9.13 -6.85
N VAL A 21 -6.88 -10.14 -6.12
CA VAL A 21 -6.26 -11.34 -6.69
C VAL A 21 -6.95 -12.55 -6.05
N ASP A 22 -7.35 -13.53 -6.86
CA ASP A 22 -7.77 -14.84 -6.37
C ASP A 22 -6.72 -15.88 -6.77
N PRO A 23 -5.61 -15.99 -6.03
CA PRO A 23 -4.50 -16.84 -6.42
C PRO A 23 -4.86 -18.27 -6.03
N ARG A 24 -5.20 -19.11 -7.00
CA ARG A 24 -5.49 -20.54 -6.78
C ARG A 24 -4.54 -21.40 -7.60
N ASN A 25 -4.30 -22.62 -7.14
CA ASN A 25 -3.69 -23.65 -7.96
C ASN A 25 -4.73 -24.19 -8.95
N ASP A 26 -4.38 -24.23 -10.23
CA ASP A 26 -5.29 -24.63 -11.31
C ASP A 26 -5.59 -26.15 -11.29
N ASP A 27 -4.74 -26.95 -10.65
CA ASP A 27 -4.91 -28.42 -10.58
C ASP A 27 -5.86 -28.86 -9.46
N ASN A 28 -5.82 -28.20 -8.29
CA ASN A 28 -6.57 -28.61 -7.09
C ASN A 28 -7.47 -27.52 -6.49
N GLY A 29 -7.46 -26.30 -7.06
CA GLY A 29 -8.31 -25.18 -6.64
C GLY A 29 -7.93 -24.55 -5.30
N GLU A 30 -6.83 -24.97 -4.66
CA GLU A 30 -6.40 -24.44 -3.37
C GLU A 30 -5.90 -23.00 -3.49
N VAL A 31 -6.28 -22.14 -2.53
CA VAL A 31 -5.78 -20.76 -2.48
C VAL A 31 -4.29 -20.76 -2.13
N LEU A 32 -3.48 -20.13 -2.99
CA LEU A 32 -2.04 -20.00 -2.79
C LEU A 32 -1.74 -19.20 -1.53
N ALA A 33 -0.79 -19.70 -0.75
CA ALA A 33 -0.40 -19.12 0.52
C ALA A 33 0.25 -17.74 0.38
N ARG A 34 0.27 -17.00 1.50
CA ARG A 34 0.98 -15.73 1.74
C ARG A 34 0.51 -14.54 0.89
N ARG A 35 -0.57 -14.70 0.12
CA ARG A 35 -1.15 -13.64 -0.73
C ARG A 35 -2.50 -13.19 -0.16
N SER A 36 -2.62 -11.91 0.18
CA SER A 36 -3.91 -11.31 0.53
C SER A 36 -4.75 -11.12 -0.74
N LYS A 37 -6.03 -11.50 -0.69
CA LYS A 37 -6.91 -11.35 -1.86
C LYS A 37 -7.28 -9.91 -2.18
N ARG A 38 -7.22 -9.03 -1.18
CA ARG A 38 -7.63 -7.62 -1.25
C ARG A 38 -6.50 -6.76 -0.72
N GLN A 39 -6.06 -5.78 -1.51
CA GLN A 39 -5.12 -4.77 -1.09
C GLN A 39 -5.64 -3.39 -1.48
N ALA A 40 -5.44 -2.42 -0.61
CA ALA A 40 -5.71 -1.02 -0.90
C ALA A 40 -4.52 -0.19 -0.45
N LYS A 41 -4.11 0.76 -1.29
CA LYS A 41 -3.03 1.69 -1.01
C LYS A 41 -3.51 3.10 -1.33
N TYR A 42 -3.16 4.03 -0.46
CA TYR A 42 -3.48 5.45 -0.60
C TYR A 42 -2.23 6.26 -0.26
N GLN A 43 -1.87 7.21 -1.12
CA GLN A 43 -0.80 8.18 -0.87
C GLN A 43 -1.33 9.58 -1.05
N LEU A 44 -0.93 10.46 -0.13
CA LEU A 44 -1.29 11.87 -0.08
C LEU A 44 -0.01 12.67 0.13
N ASP A 45 0.39 13.42 -0.89
CA ASP A 45 1.50 14.36 -0.80
C ASP A 45 0.93 15.78 -0.82
N TRP A 46 1.36 16.66 0.08
CA TRP A 46 1.03 18.08 -0.02
C TRP A 46 2.10 19.00 0.55
N THR A 47 2.22 20.18 -0.05
CA THR A 47 3.14 21.23 0.43
C THR A 47 2.35 22.38 1.04
N MET A 48 2.68 22.76 2.27
CA MET A 48 2.09 23.91 2.96
C MET A 48 3.14 24.58 3.86
N PHE A 49 3.20 25.91 3.88
CA PHE A 49 4.15 26.67 4.71
C PHE A 49 5.63 26.24 4.52
N ASN A 50 6.01 25.93 3.27
CA ASN A 50 7.33 25.39 2.92
C ASN A 50 7.67 24.04 3.56
N VAL A 51 6.69 23.34 4.12
CA VAL A 51 6.80 21.96 4.58
C VAL A 51 6.21 21.05 3.52
N ASP A 52 6.98 20.09 3.05
CA ASP A 52 6.49 18.98 2.23
C ASP A 52 6.04 17.85 3.16
N MET A 53 4.78 17.47 3.08
CA MET A 53 4.15 16.43 3.88
C MET A 53 3.74 15.24 3.00
N ASP A 54 3.87 14.04 3.55
CA ASP A 54 3.41 12.80 2.92
C ASP A 54 2.70 11.91 3.96
N VAL A 55 1.60 11.31 3.52
CA VAL A 55 0.88 10.28 4.26
C VAL A 55 0.66 9.10 3.34
N SER A 56 1.10 7.92 3.77
CA SER A 56 0.80 6.67 3.10
C SER A 56 -0.02 5.75 4.00
N TRP A 57 -1.07 5.16 3.43
CA TRP A 57 -1.89 4.15 4.08
C TRP A 57 -1.93 2.91 3.21
N GLN A 58 -1.79 1.76 3.85
CA GLN A 58 -1.91 0.47 3.18
C GLN A 58 -2.75 -0.49 3.99
N TYR A 59 -3.61 -1.23 3.31
CA TYR A 59 -4.45 -2.27 3.87
C TYR A 59 -4.20 -3.59 3.15
N TYR A 60 -4.06 -4.66 3.93
CA TYR A 60 -3.97 -6.03 3.45
C TYR A 60 -5.07 -6.86 4.10
N GLY A 61 -5.94 -7.43 3.27
CA GLY A 61 -6.95 -8.36 3.72
C GLY A 61 -6.34 -9.64 4.31
N LYS A 62 -7.18 -10.47 4.93
CA LYS A 62 -6.77 -11.77 5.45
C LYS A 62 -6.03 -12.59 4.38
N ARG A 63 -5.05 -13.37 4.83
CA ARG A 63 -4.29 -14.28 3.97
C ARG A 63 -4.18 -15.65 4.61
N TYR A 64 -4.12 -16.67 3.76
CA TYR A 64 -3.83 -18.02 4.18
C TYR A 64 -2.31 -18.19 4.22
N ASP A 65 -1.77 -18.75 5.28
CA ASP A 65 -0.39 -19.21 5.34
C ASP A 65 -0.44 -20.73 5.41
N ASN A 66 -0.41 -21.38 4.24
CA ASN A 66 -0.32 -22.83 4.15
C ASN A 66 1.13 -23.19 4.48
N ASN A 67 1.42 -23.27 5.77
CA ASN A 67 2.68 -23.83 6.24
C ASN A 67 2.53 -25.36 6.24
N THR A 68 2.45 -25.97 5.05
CA THR A 68 2.47 -27.44 4.90
C THR A 68 3.87 -27.96 5.18
N SER A 69 4.27 -27.91 6.45
CA SER A 69 5.35 -28.72 6.99
C SER A 69 4.79 -30.10 7.34
N GLN A 70 5.58 -31.18 7.15
CA GLN A 70 5.20 -32.54 7.56
C GLN A 70 4.76 -32.66 9.03
N TYR A 71 5.08 -31.66 9.86
CA TYR A 71 4.81 -31.66 11.29
C TYR A 71 3.64 -30.76 11.73
N ASN A 72 3.04 -30.00 10.82
CA ASN A 72 1.87 -29.18 11.16
C ASN A 72 0.96 -28.95 9.93
N ASN A 73 -0.03 -29.84 9.77
CA ASN A 73 -0.95 -29.84 8.62
C ASN A 73 -2.10 -28.83 8.72
N THR A 74 -2.08 -27.93 9.71
CA THR A 74 -3.18 -26.97 9.90
C THR A 74 -2.94 -25.71 9.10
N GLN A 75 -3.91 -25.37 8.25
CA GLN A 75 -3.91 -24.12 7.51
C GLN A 75 -4.06 -22.94 8.47
N GLN A 76 -3.08 -22.05 8.51
CA GLN A 76 -3.16 -20.84 9.33
C GLN A 76 -3.79 -19.70 8.56
N ILE A 77 -4.67 -18.95 9.24
CA ILE A 77 -5.28 -17.74 8.68
C ILE A 77 -4.71 -16.55 9.44
N LEU A 78 -3.95 -15.72 8.73
CA LEU A 78 -3.46 -14.46 9.28
C LEU A 78 -4.55 -13.38 9.09
N PRO A 79 -4.90 -12.63 10.15
CA PRO A 79 -5.93 -11.60 10.08
C PRO A 79 -5.49 -10.45 9.16
N SER A 80 -6.46 -9.66 8.71
CA SER A 80 -6.19 -8.44 7.97
C SER A 80 -5.51 -7.40 8.86
N TYR A 81 -4.71 -6.52 8.24
CA TYR A 81 -4.07 -5.41 8.93
C TYR A 81 -4.00 -4.18 8.03
N SER A 82 -3.72 -3.03 8.65
CA SER A 82 -3.39 -1.79 7.96
C SER A 82 -2.23 -1.10 8.63
N THR A 83 -1.44 -0.35 7.85
CA THR A 83 -0.42 0.56 8.38
C THR A 83 -0.65 1.97 7.85
N VAL A 84 -0.17 2.94 8.62
CA VAL A 84 -0.11 4.34 8.25
C VAL A 84 1.31 4.81 8.50
N ASP A 85 1.90 5.44 7.50
CA ASP A 85 3.19 6.09 7.59
C ASP A 85 3.00 7.59 7.29
N VAL A 86 3.63 8.45 8.08
CA VAL A 86 3.52 9.90 7.97
C VAL A 86 4.92 10.50 7.96
N SER A 87 5.18 11.41 7.03
CA SER A 87 6.45 12.11 6.91
C SER A 87 6.27 13.60 6.65
N ALA A 88 7.25 14.40 7.07
CA ALA A 88 7.29 15.84 6.85
C ALA A 88 8.74 16.30 6.69
N SER A 89 8.97 17.25 5.79
CA SER A 89 10.30 17.81 5.55
C SER A 89 10.24 19.32 5.34
N TYR A 90 11.22 20.04 5.88
CA TYR A 90 11.33 21.50 5.77
C TYR A 90 12.77 21.86 5.39
N PRO A 91 13.01 22.55 4.25
CA PRO A 91 14.35 22.95 3.84
C PRO A 91 14.84 24.15 4.66
N ILE A 92 15.98 23.99 5.34
CA ILE A 92 16.59 25.06 6.17
C ILE A 92 17.18 26.18 5.30
N ASN A 93 17.72 25.84 4.13
CA ASN A 93 18.32 26.78 3.17
C ASN A 93 17.73 26.57 1.77
N ARG A 94 16.58 27.20 1.50
CA ARG A 94 16.09 27.35 0.13
C ARG A 94 16.61 28.67 -0.39
N SER A 95 17.68 28.66 -1.20
CA SER A 95 18.00 29.84 -2.01
C SER A 95 16.79 30.15 -2.90
N PRO A 96 16.36 31.41 -3.04
CA PRO A 96 15.39 31.78 -4.06
C PRO A 96 15.94 31.30 -5.40
N ASP A 97 15.10 30.63 -6.20
CA ASP A 97 15.48 30.25 -7.55
C ASP A 97 15.72 31.55 -8.32
N SER A 98 16.97 31.82 -8.69
CA SER A 98 17.35 33.02 -9.42
C SER A 98 16.88 32.88 -10.86
N SER A 99 15.62 33.25 -11.10
CA SER A 99 15.13 33.56 -12.43
C SER A 99 15.33 35.05 -12.68
N TRP A 100 16.03 35.33 -13.79
CA TRP A 100 16.60 36.59 -14.27
C TRP A 100 15.76 37.86 -14.08
#